data_AF-A0A3A8K951-F1
#
_entry.id   AF-A0A3A8K951-F1
#
_cell.length_a   1.000
_cell.length_b   1.000
_cell.length_c   1.000
_cell.angle_alpha   90.00
_cell.angle_beta   90.00
_cell.angle_gamma   90.00
#
_symmetry.space_group_name_H-M   'P 1'
#
loop_
_entity.id
_entity.type
_entity.pdbx_description
1 polymer ?
#
loop_
_entity_poly.entity_id
_entity_poly.type
_entity_poly.pdbx_seq_one_letter_code
_entity_poly.pdbx_strand_id
1 'polypeptide(L)'
;MKRTGWGFVLGTGCALMIAACGAGPEEEFDDAEGTESVKMSISLAGDACGVTAAAATVSAPDLPPSSPQSLYVGNGYIEGYLSNIPVGSRRVVDVRAYNRAGLEVYAGSAAVDVYQGSVAYAQLQLKRNPQNCPGTGTGDIYIIGTLEGTGPGPSYDAGTAYDAGPGPSFDAGAAFDAG
;
A
#
# COMPACT_ATOMS: atom_id res chain seq x y z
N MET A 1 -49.39 26.48 60.98
CA MET A 1 -48.43 27.21 61.84
C MET A 1 -47.36 26.24 62.33
N LYS A 2 -46.11 26.40 61.89
CA LYS A 2 -44.85 26.13 62.62
C LYS A 2 -43.67 26.51 61.71
N ARG A 3 -42.91 27.50 62.15
CA ARG A 3 -41.64 27.99 61.59
C ARG A 3 -40.49 27.44 62.43
N THR A 4 -39.41 27.00 61.78
CA THR A 4 -37.98 26.99 62.22
C THR A 4 -37.21 26.24 61.12
N GLY A 5 -36.19 26.75 60.39
CA GLY A 5 -34.96 27.46 60.78
C GLY A 5 -33.99 26.46 61.43
N TRP A 6 -32.73 26.19 61.05
CA TRP A 6 -31.65 26.79 60.24
C TRP A 6 -30.59 25.69 59.99
N GLY A 7 -29.63 25.91 59.06
CA GLY A 7 -28.34 25.19 59.10
C GLY A 7 -27.54 25.19 57.81
N PHE A 8 -26.56 26.10 57.70
CA PHE A 8 -25.53 26.16 56.67
C PHE A 8 -24.54 24.99 56.75
N VAL A 9 -24.11 24.45 55.60
CA VAL A 9 -22.72 24.00 55.39
C VAL A 9 -22.30 24.32 53.95
N LEU A 10 -21.41 25.31 53.81
CA LEU A 10 -20.53 25.49 52.67
C LEU A 10 -19.36 24.49 52.86
N GLY A 11 -19.22 23.56 51.91
CA GLY A 11 -18.16 22.54 51.92
C GLY A 11 -17.59 22.36 50.52
N THR A 12 -16.55 23.12 50.23
CA THR A 12 -15.32 22.75 49.52
C THR A 12 -15.39 21.69 48.40
N GLY A 13 -15.22 22.19 47.16
CA GLY A 13 -14.48 21.62 46.01
C GLY A 13 -14.29 20.11 45.82
N CYS A 14 -14.68 19.62 44.64
CA CYS A 14 -13.80 18.93 43.70
C CYS A 14 -14.50 18.80 42.34
N ALA A 15 -14.01 19.54 41.34
CA ALA A 15 -14.26 19.26 39.94
C ALA A 15 -13.36 18.10 39.52
N LEU A 16 -13.92 17.07 38.87
CA LEU A 16 -13.37 16.34 37.70
C LEU A 16 -13.96 14.92 37.59
N MET A 17 -14.47 14.64 36.38
CA MET A 17 -14.53 13.36 35.66
C MET A 17 -15.26 12.17 36.30
N ILE A 18 -16.42 11.80 35.74
CA ILE A 18 -16.64 10.47 35.10
C ILE A 18 -17.65 10.67 33.95
N ALA A 19 -17.15 10.83 32.73
CA ALA A 19 -17.91 10.44 31.55
C ALA A 19 -17.59 8.96 31.30
N ALA A 20 -18.58 8.08 31.47
CA ALA A 20 -18.44 6.70 31.05
C ALA A 20 -19.81 6.05 30.77
N CYS A 21 -19.86 5.40 29.61
CA CYS A 21 -20.68 4.25 29.27
C CYS A 21 -22.13 4.49 28.84
N GLY A 22 -22.29 4.69 27.54
CA GLY A 22 -23.49 4.37 26.79
C GLY A 22 -23.07 3.81 25.44
N ALA A 23 -22.80 2.50 25.42
CA ALA A 23 -22.33 1.73 24.28
C ALA A 23 -23.25 1.90 23.06
N GLY A 24 -22.70 2.46 21.98
CA GLY A 24 -23.17 2.16 20.64
C GLY A 24 -22.52 0.86 20.18
N PRO A 25 -23.18 0.03 19.35
CA PRO A 25 -22.48 -0.99 18.59
C PRO A 25 -21.67 -0.22 17.55
N GLU A 26 -20.42 0.08 17.90
CA GLU A 26 -19.40 0.37 16.91
C GLU A 26 -19.30 -0.93 16.13
N GLU A 27 -19.75 -0.92 14.88
CA GLU A 27 -19.49 -2.03 13.97
C GLU A 27 -17.97 -2.15 13.92
N GLU A 28 -17.49 -3.14 14.67
CA GLU A 28 -16.16 -3.71 14.61
C GLU A 28 -16.02 -4.16 13.15
N PHE A 29 -15.56 -3.24 12.31
CA PHE A 29 -14.87 -3.61 11.08
C PHE A 29 -13.69 -4.43 11.57
N ASP A 30 -13.89 -5.75 11.54
CA ASP A 30 -12.84 -6.76 11.65
C ASP A 30 -11.57 -6.17 11.03
N ASP A 31 -10.52 -6.07 11.85
CA ASP A 31 -9.17 -5.81 11.41
C ASP A 31 -8.85 -6.79 10.28
N ALA A 32 -9.07 -6.35 9.04
CA ALA A 32 -8.78 -7.14 7.86
C ALA A 32 -7.28 -7.43 7.88
N GLU A 33 -6.98 -8.69 8.15
CA GLU A 33 -5.67 -9.31 8.15
C GLU A 33 -4.79 -8.73 7.03
N GLY A 34 -3.75 -7.99 7.41
CA GLY A 34 -2.65 -7.53 6.55
C GLY A 34 -3.06 -6.96 5.19
N THR A 35 -3.29 -5.65 5.11
CA THR A 35 -3.47 -4.97 3.83
C THR A 35 -2.13 -4.77 3.12
N GLU A 36 -1.75 -5.76 2.31
CA GLU A 36 -0.57 -5.68 1.46
C GLU A 36 -0.75 -4.61 0.36
N SER A 37 0.38 -4.18 -0.21
CA SER A 37 0.39 -3.22 -1.32
C SER A 37 1.13 -3.80 -2.52
N VAL A 38 0.64 -3.54 -3.74
CA VAL A 38 1.31 -3.90 -5.00
C VAL A 38 1.77 -2.64 -5.69
N LYS A 39 3.09 -2.41 -5.72
CA LYS A 39 3.72 -1.37 -6.53
C LYS A 39 3.78 -1.83 -7.98
N MET A 40 3.59 -0.87 -8.89
CA MET A 40 3.60 -1.10 -10.31
C MET A 40 4.52 -0.10 -10.98
N SER A 41 5.30 -0.59 -11.94
CA SER A 41 6.08 0.24 -12.85
C SER A 41 5.99 -0.36 -14.24
N ILE A 42 5.40 0.40 -15.17
CA ILE A 42 5.11 -0.06 -16.53
C ILE A 42 5.75 0.93 -17.50
N SER A 43 6.69 0.45 -18.31
CA SER A 43 7.43 1.29 -19.24
C SER A 43 6.57 1.66 -20.46
N LEU A 44 6.42 2.94 -20.76
CA LEU A 44 5.76 3.41 -21.98
C LEU A 44 6.70 3.39 -23.21
N ALA A 45 7.83 2.69 -23.13
CA ALA A 45 8.66 2.45 -24.30
C ALA A 45 7.85 1.73 -25.39
N GLY A 46 7.69 2.37 -26.54
CA GLY A 46 6.86 1.86 -27.63
C GLY A 46 5.39 2.30 -27.55
N ASP A 47 5.01 3.19 -26.64
CA ASP A 47 3.69 3.85 -26.67
C ASP A 47 3.53 4.64 -27.98
N ALA A 48 2.60 4.18 -28.81
CA ALA A 48 2.20 4.83 -30.06
C ALA A 48 0.82 5.47 -29.95
N CYS A 49 0.13 5.30 -28.82
CA CYS A 49 -1.25 5.72 -28.61
C CYS A 49 -1.38 6.97 -27.73
N GLY A 50 -0.27 7.44 -27.16
CA GLY A 50 -0.21 8.68 -26.39
C GLY A 50 -0.96 8.54 -25.07
N VAL A 51 -0.52 7.62 -24.22
CA VAL A 51 -1.07 7.37 -22.89
C VAL A 51 -0.89 8.63 -22.02
N THR A 52 -1.98 9.07 -21.39
CA THR A 52 -1.98 10.23 -20.47
C THR A 52 -2.57 9.91 -19.10
N ALA A 53 -3.29 8.80 -18.97
CA ALA A 53 -3.86 8.35 -17.71
C ALA A 53 -3.87 6.83 -17.66
N ALA A 54 -3.87 6.25 -16.47
CA ALA A 54 -4.02 4.82 -16.28
C ALA A 54 -4.75 4.55 -14.96
N ALA A 55 -5.38 3.38 -14.90
CA ALA A 55 -6.05 2.90 -13.71
C ALA A 55 -5.82 1.39 -13.56
N ALA A 56 -5.87 0.92 -12.32
CA ALA A 56 -5.76 -0.49 -12.02
C ALA A 56 -6.83 -0.95 -11.03
N THR A 57 -7.20 -2.21 -11.14
CA THR A 57 -8.17 -2.90 -10.29
C THR A 57 -7.59 -4.22 -9.85
N VAL A 58 -7.95 -4.66 -8.64
CA VAL A 58 -7.65 -6.01 -8.17
C VAL A 58 -8.95 -6.80 -8.08
N SER A 59 -8.93 -8.02 -8.59
CA SER A 59 -10.06 -8.94 -8.50
C SER A 59 -9.61 -10.34 -8.09
N ALA A 60 -10.49 -11.04 -7.39
CA ALA A 60 -10.37 -12.47 -7.09
C ALA A 60 -11.77 -13.03 -6.73
N PRO A 61 -12.00 -14.35 -6.79
CA PRO A 61 -13.31 -14.94 -6.53
C PRO A 61 -13.86 -14.70 -5.11
N ASP A 62 -12.96 -14.52 -4.15
CA ASP A 62 -13.22 -14.29 -2.72
C ASP A 62 -13.21 -12.79 -2.34
N LEU A 63 -13.00 -11.89 -3.31
CA LEU A 63 -13.00 -10.45 -3.08
C LEU A 63 -14.28 -9.79 -3.59
N PRO A 64 -14.83 -8.80 -2.86
CA PRO A 64 -15.85 -7.94 -3.42
C PRO A 64 -15.27 -7.14 -4.61
N PRO A 65 -16.11 -6.73 -5.58
CA PRO A 65 -15.65 -5.89 -6.68
C PRO A 65 -14.99 -4.61 -6.17
N SER A 66 -13.79 -4.30 -6.68
CA SER A 66 -13.05 -3.09 -6.34
C SER A 66 -13.23 -1.98 -7.39
N SER A 67 -13.18 -0.72 -6.95
CA SER A 67 -13.14 0.42 -7.85
C SER A 67 -11.75 0.62 -8.45
N PRO A 68 -11.63 1.06 -9.72
CA PRO A 68 -10.34 1.39 -10.30
C PRO A 68 -9.60 2.47 -9.51
N GLN A 69 -8.34 2.20 -9.16
CA GLN A 69 -7.43 3.14 -8.55
C GLN A 69 -6.58 3.81 -9.63
N SER A 70 -6.47 5.14 -9.59
CA SER A 70 -5.70 5.91 -10.56
C SER A 70 -4.20 5.71 -10.38
N LEU A 71 -3.48 5.60 -11.49
CA LEU A 71 -2.03 5.51 -11.55
C LEU A 71 -1.44 6.80 -12.10
N TYR A 72 -0.23 7.11 -11.66
CA TYR A 72 0.53 8.23 -12.17
C TYR A 72 1.10 7.88 -13.55
N VAL A 73 0.95 8.80 -14.51
CA VAL A 73 1.54 8.67 -15.84
C VAL A 73 2.50 9.85 -16.04
N GLY A 74 3.78 9.55 -16.18
CA GLY A 74 4.82 10.57 -16.30
C GLY A 74 6.19 9.96 -16.54
N ASN A 75 7.13 10.77 -17.01
CA ASN A 75 8.53 10.37 -17.22
C ASN A 75 8.73 9.11 -18.10
N GLY A 76 7.76 8.79 -18.97
CA GLY A 76 7.80 7.58 -19.80
C GLY A 76 7.35 6.30 -19.10
N TYR A 77 6.67 6.40 -17.95
CA TYR A 77 6.16 5.27 -17.19
C TYR A 77 4.71 5.47 -16.73
N ILE A 78 4.02 4.36 -16.49
CA ILE A 78 2.85 4.29 -15.61
C ILE A 78 3.33 3.73 -14.28
N GLU A 79 3.13 4.46 -13.20
CA GLU A 79 3.60 4.10 -11.86
C GLU A 79 2.50 4.28 -10.82
N GLY A 80 2.53 3.47 -9.78
CA GLY A 80 1.62 3.62 -8.66
C GLY A 80 1.65 2.42 -7.73
N TYR A 81 0.73 2.42 -6.77
CA TYR A 81 0.53 1.32 -5.85
C TYR A 81 -0.95 1.04 -5.70
N LEU A 82 -1.29 -0.24 -5.58
CA LEU A 82 -2.60 -0.71 -5.16
C LEU A 82 -2.49 -1.10 -3.68
N SER A 83 -3.16 -0.35 -2.81
CA SER A 83 -3.19 -0.63 -1.37
C SER A 83 -4.41 -1.45 -0.98
N ASN A 84 -4.37 -2.05 0.21
CA ASN A 84 -5.48 -2.81 0.78
C ASN A 84 -5.85 -4.04 -0.05
N ILE A 85 -4.83 -4.76 -0.52
CA ILE A 85 -5.03 -6.02 -1.21
C ILE A 85 -5.00 -7.14 -0.16
N PRO A 86 -6.11 -7.86 0.05
CA PRO A 86 -6.12 -8.95 1.01
C PRO A 86 -5.20 -10.09 0.60
N VAL A 87 -4.54 -10.70 1.59
CA VAL A 87 -3.71 -11.88 1.43
C VAL A 87 -4.48 -12.98 0.71
N GLY A 88 -3.84 -13.64 -0.24
CA GLY A 88 -4.43 -14.73 -1.01
C GLY A 88 -3.70 -14.98 -2.32
N SER A 89 -3.95 -16.15 -2.90
CA SER A 89 -3.37 -16.53 -4.18
C SER A 89 -4.17 -15.96 -5.35
N ARG A 90 -3.49 -15.81 -6.49
CA ARG A 90 -4.10 -15.44 -7.78
C ARG A 90 -4.95 -14.16 -7.71
N ARG A 91 -4.48 -13.14 -6.98
CA ARG A 91 -5.05 -11.79 -7.05
C ARG A 91 -4.77 -11.26 -8.46
N VAL A 92 -5.82 -11.04 -9.26
CA VAL A 92 -5.68 -10.56 -10.63
C VAL A 92 -5.62 -9.05 -10.60
N VAL A 93 -4.48 -8.51 -11.03
CA VAL A 93 -4.29 -7.07 -11.24
C VAL A 93 -4.58 -6.77 -12.69
N ASP A 94 -5.67 -6.05 -12.93
CA ASP A 94 -6.06 -5.53 -14.24
C ASP A 94 -5.61 -4.08 -14.35
N VAL A 95 -4.94 -3.72 -15.44
CA VAL A 95 -4.50 -2.35 -15.71
C VAL A 95 -5.01 -1.89 -17.07
N ARG A 96 -5.53 -0.67 -17.10
CA ARG A 96 -6.05 0.00 -18.29
C ARG A 96 -5.35 1.35 -18.44
N ALA A 97 -4.90 1.64 -19.65
CA ALA A 97 -4.25 2.89 -20.00
C ALA A 97 -5.08 3.65 -21.03
N TYR A 98 -5.17 4.96 -20.85
CA TYR A 98 -6.06 5.85 -21.57
C TYR A 98 -5.28 6.98 -22.25
N ASN A 99 -5.72 7.35 -23.45
CA ASN A 99 -5.19 8.52 -24.16
C ASN A 99 -5.87 9.82 -23.71
N ARG A 100 -5.44 10.95 -24.28
CA ARG A 100 -6.00 12.28 -23.97
C ARG A 100 -7.50 12.40 -24.26
N ALA A 101 -8.06 11.57 -25.15
CA ALA A 101 -9.49 11.54 -25.45
C ALA A 101 -10.29 10.70 -24.43
N GLY A 102 -9.64 10.10 -23.43
CA GLY A 102 -10.27 9.23 -22.43
C GLY A 102 -10.58 7.82 -22.94
N LEU A 103 -10.04 7.43 -24.10
CA LEU A 103 -10.26 6.10 -24.67
C LEU A 103 -9.22 5.12 -24.14
N GLU A 104 -9.64 3.90 -23.80
CA GLU A 104 -8.74 2.80 -23.41
C GLU A 104 -7.93 2.35 -24.64
N VAL A 105 -6.62 2.59 -24.61
CA VAL A 105 -5.71 2.31 -25.72
C VAL A 105 -4.78 1.13 -25.46
N TYR A 106 -4.55 0.79 -24.20
CA TYR A 106 -3.89 -0.46 -23.81
C TYR A 106 -4.58 -1.05 -22.57
N ALA A 107 -4.64 -2.38 -22.50
CA ALA A 107 -5.13 -3.09 -21.34
C ALA A 107 -4.41 -4.42 -21.17
N GLY A 108 -4.28 -4.89 -19.93
CA GLY A 108 -3.69 -6.18 -19.63
C GLY A 108 -3.92 -6.57 -18.19
N SER A 109 -3.64 -7.83 -17.88
CA SER A 109 -3.76 -8.34 -16.52
C SER A 109 -2.70 -9.36 -16.19
N ALA A 110 -2.41 -9.49 -14.90
CA ALA A 110 -1.49 -10.47 -14.36
C ALA A 110 -2.00 -10.97 -13.02
N ALA A 111 -1.76 -12.25 -12.73
CA ALA A 111 -2.06 -12.83 -11.42
C ALA A 111 -0.82 -12.70 -10.52
N VAL A 112 -1.02 -12.23 -9.29
CA VAL A 112 -0.01 -12.17 -8.24
C VAL A 112 -0.48 -12.96 -7.03
N ASP A 113 0.46 -13.66 -6.39
CA ASP A 113 0.24 -14.26 -5.08
C ASP A 113 0.67 -13.26 -4.00
N VAL A 114 -0.27 -12.98 -3.09
CA VAL A 114 -0.11 -12.01 -2.01
C VAL A 114 -0.04 -12.79 -0.70
N TYR A 115 1.09 -12.69 0.00
CA TYR A 115 1.30 -13.31 1.30
C TYR A 115 1.39 -12.22 2.37
N GLN A 116 1.17 -12.59 3.63
CA GLN A 116 1.34 -11.64 4.72
C GLN A 116 2.82 -11.24 4.84
N GLY A 117 3.10 -9.94 4.85
CA GLY A 117 4.45 -9.37 4.96
C GLY A 117 5.33 -9.57 3.72
N SER A 118 4.80 -10.13 2.63
CA SER A 118 5.58 -10.38 1.41
C SER A 118 4.66 -10.56 0.21
N VAL A 119 5.03 -9.99 -0.93
CA VAL A 119 4.27 -10.16 -2.16
C VAL A 119 5.22 -10.56 -3.28
N ALA A 120 4.76 -11.45 -4.16
CA ALA A 120 5.56 -11.93 -5.28
C ALA A 120 5.66 -10.90 -6.42
N TYR A 121 6.66 -11.11 -7.29
CA TYR A 121 6.82 -10.37 -8.52
C TYR A 121 6.03 -11.01 -9.66
N ALA A 122 5.42 -10.19 -10.51
CA ALA A 122 4.85 -10.63 -11.77
C ALA A 122 5.16 -9.67 -12.92
N GLN A 123 5.17 -10.22 -14.14
CA GLN A 123 5.21 -9.43 -15.37
C GLN A 123 3.80 -9.17 -15.85
N LEU A 124 3.54 -7.92 -16.22
CA LEU A 124 2.28 -7.46 -16.78
C LEU A 124 2.50 -6.99 -18.21
N GLN A 125 1.71 -7.49 -19.13
CA GLN A 125 1.75 -7.09 -20.53
C GLN A 125 0.46 -6.35 -20.90
N LEU A 126 0.57 -5.07 -21.24
CA LEU A 126 -0.55 -4.29 -21.75
C LEU A 126 -0.59 -4.40 -23.27
N LYS A 127 -1.69 -4.94 -23.77
CA LYS A 127 -1.96 -5.11 -25.19
C LYS A 127 -2.78 -3.94 -25.72
N ARG A 128 -2.39 -3.47 -26.91
CA ARG A 128 -3.05 -2.39 -27.61
C ARG A 128 -4.50 -2.72 -27.94
N ASN A 129 -5.39 -1.73 -27.79
CA ASN A 129 -6.75 -1.79 -28.31
C ASN A 129 -6.78 -1.21 -29.74
N PRO A 130 -6.97 -2.04 -30.80
CA PRO A 130 -6.91 -1.59 -32.18
C PRO A 130 -8.08 -0.68 -32.60
N GLN A 131 -9.20 -0.70 -31.86
CA GLN A 131 -10.35 0.16 -32.16
C GLN A 131 -10.12 1.60 -31.70
N ASN A 132 -9.59 1.76 -30.48
CA ASN A 132 -9.36 3.06 -29.87
C ASN A 132 -7.99 3.66 -30.22
N CYS A 133 -7.05 2.81 -30.64
CA CYS A 133 -5.76 3.20 -31.16
C CYS A 133 -5.46 2.36 -32.41
N PRO A 134 -5.86 2.83 -33.60
CA PRO A 134 -5.56 2.15 -34.87
C PRO A 134 -4.10 2.37 -35.26
N GLY A 135 -3.44 1.40 -35.88
CA GLY A 135 -2.01 1.51 -36.22
C GLY A 135 -1.59 0.60 -37.34
N THR A 136 -0.40 0.87 -37.87
CA THR A 136 0.14 0.24 -39.06
C THR A 136 1.16 -0.81 -38.65
N GLY A 137 0.82 -2.10 -38.77
CA GLY A 137 1.67 -3.23 -38.42
C GLY A 137 0.90 -4.55 -38.44
N THR A 138 1.59 -5.67 -38.51
CA THR A 138 0.99 -7.02 -38.58
C THR A 138 0.64 -7.62 -37.20
N GLY A 139 0.74 -6.86 -36.11
CA GLY A 139 0.50 -7.35 -34.75
C GLY A 139 0.16 -6.26 -33.73
N ASP A 140 -0.23 -6.68 -32.53
CA ASP A 140 -0.48 -5.79 -31.39
C ASP A 140 0.83 -5.16 -30.88
N ILE A 141 0.73 -3.95 -30.34
CA ILE A 141 1.83 -3.33 -29.57
C ILE A 141 1.66 -3.75 -28.12
N TYR A 142 2.79 -4.09 -27.49
CA TYR A 142 2.84 -4.52 -26.11
C TYR A 142 3.73 -3.60 -25.30
N ILE A 143 3.22 -3.19 -24.15
CA ILE A 143 3.94 -2.46 -23.13
C ILE A 143 4.11 -3.41 -21.95
N ILE A 144 5.34 -3.53 -21.44
CA ILE A 144 5.67 -4.46 -20.36
C ILE A 144 5.89 -3.65 -19.07
N GLY A 145 5.35 -4.18 -17.99
CA GLY A 145 5.58 -3.67 -16.65
C GLY A 145 5.81 -4.77 -15.64
N THR A 146 6.23 -4.32 -14.47
CA THR A 146 6.55 -5.14 -13.34
C THR A 146 5.61 -4.80 -12.19
N LEU A 147 5.03 -5.84 -11.62
CA LEU A 147 4.28 -5.77 -10.37
C LEU A 147 5.19 -6.31 -9.28
N GLU A 148 5.44 -5.52 -8.25
CA GLU A 148 6.24 -5.88 -7.09
C GLU A 148 5.43 -5.47 -5.88
N GLY A 149 5.12 -6.39 -4.96
CA GLY A 149 4.47 -5.92 -3.76
C GLY A 149 5.44 -5.45 -2.69
N THR A 150 4.96 -4.44 -2.00
CA THR A 150 5.66 -3.67 -1.01
C THR A 150 4.96 -3.94 0.30
N GLY A 151 4.95 -5.20 0.73
CA GLY A 151 4.30 -5.56 1.99
C GLY A 151 4.74 -4.64 3.13
N PRO A 152 4.08 -4.65 4.30
CA PRO A 152 4.67 -4.04 5.47
C PRO A 152 6.01 -4.75 5.66
N GLY A 153 7.07 -4.17 5.09
CA GLY A 153 8.42 -4.62 5.33
C GLY A 153 8.51 -4.70 6.84
N PRO A 154 9.07 -5.77 7.40
CA PRO A 154 9.06 -5.93 8.83
C PRO A 154 9.53 -4.59 9.41
N SER A 155 8.62 -3.90 10.10
CA SER A 155 9.02 -3.21 11.30
C SER A 155 9.49 -4.34 12.20
N TYR A 156 10.71 -4.81 11.93
CA TYR A 156 11.65 -4.92 13.01
C TYR A 156 11.49 -3.58 13.70
N ASP A 157 10.69 -3.60 14.77
CA ASP A 157 11.09 -2.94 15.99
C ASP A 157 12.61 -2.90 15.91
N ALA A 158 13.15 -1.73 15.61
CA ALA A 158 14.56 -1.47 15.82
C ALA A 158 14.66 -1.49 17.34
N GLY A 159 14.57 -2.71 17.88
CA GLY A 159 14.76 -3.05 19.25
C GLY A 159 16.04 -2.36 19.58
N THR A 160 15.90 -1.42 20.50
CA THR A 160 16.95 -0.72 21.23
C THR A 160 18.33 -1.11 20.74
N ALA A 161 18.95 -0.17 20.00
CA ALA A 161 20.38 -0.01 19.85
C ALA A 161 21.18 -1.23 20.29
N TYR A 162 21.61 -2.05 19.31
CA TYR A 162 22.86 -2.79 19.35
C TYR A 162 23.50 -2.75 20.74
N ASP A 163 23.15 -3.74 21.56
CA ASP A 163 24.12 -4.26 22.51
C ASP A 163 25.32 -4.68 21.67
N ALA A 164 26.23 -3.72 21.51
CA ALA A 164 27.56 -3.94 21.02
C ALA A 164 28.25 -4.80 22.10
N GLY A 165 27.90 -6.09 22.11
CA GLY A 165 28.69 -7.11 22.76
C GLY A 165 30.14 -6.93 22.32
N PRO A 166 31.10 -7.07 23.25
CA PRO A 166 32.46 -6.60 23.07
C PRO A 166 33.06 -7.20 21.81
N GLY A 167 33.37 -6.34 20.84
CA GLY A 167 34.02 -6.72 19.60
C GLY A 167 35.38 -7.38 19.87
N PRO A 168 35.89 -8.19 18.94
CA PRO A 168 37.25 -8.73 19.06
C PRO A 168 38.24 -7.56 19.10
N SER A 169 38.98 -7.45 20.20
CA SER A 169 40.06 -6.48 20.34
C SER A 169 41.17 -6.84 19.36
N PHE A 170 41.33 -6.04 18.32
CA PHE A 170 42.56 -6.01 17.54
C PHE A 170 43.66 -5.43 18.45
N ASP A 171 44.53 -6.31 18.92
CA ASP A 171 45.77 -5.96 19.62
C ASP A 171 46.76 -5.39 18.59
N ALA A 172 46.78 -4.05 18.50
CA ALA A 172 47.73 -3.32 17.68
C ALA A 172 48.43 -2.26 18.54
N GLY A 173 49.45 -2.73 19.27
CA GLY A 173 50.69 -1.98 19.44
C GLY A 173 51.06 -1.59 20.87
N ALA A 174 52.14 -2.20 21.39
CA ALA A 174 53.08 -1.51 22.25
C ALA A 174 54.52 -1.96 21.93
N ALA A 175 55.28 -0.97 21.46
CA ALA A 175 56.70 -0.72 21.74
C ALA A 175 57.75 -1.80 21.41
N PHE A 176 58.57 -1.48 20.41
CA PHE A 176 60.01 -1.73 20.49
C PHE A 176 60.58 -0.79 21.58
N ASP A 177 61.20 -1.33 22.64
CA ASP A 177 62.50 -0.85 23.14
C ASP A 177 63.12 -1.79 24.21
N ALA A 178 64.46 -1.89 24.13
CA ALA A 178 65.47 -2.15 25.14
C ALA A 178 65.54 -3.48 25.93
N GLY A 179 66.71 -4.15 25.80
CA GLY A 179 67.26 -5.05 26.83
C GLY A 179 68.15 -6.15 26.29
#